data_AF-A0A534YLY4-F1
#
_entry.id   AF-A0A534YLY4-F1
#
_cell.length_a   1.000
_cell.length_b   1.000
_cell.length_c   1.000
_cell.angle_alpha   90.00
_cell.angle_beta   90.00
_cell.angle_gamma   90.00
#
_symmetry.space_group_name_H-M   'P 1'
#
loop_
_entity.id
_entity.type
_entity.pdbx_description
1 polymer ?
#
loop_
_entity_poly.entity_id
_entity_poly.type
_entity_poly.pdbx_seq_one_letter_code
_entity_poly.pdbx_strand_id
1 'polypeptide(L)'
;METQPGIPCPSCGHGNRPDRRFCTECGARLGRACAACGTPADPGEKFCGNCGAPLGVTAPPAAEKAPATYTPQRLAEKILTS
;
A
#
# COMPACT_ATOMS: atom_id res chain seq x y z
N MET A 1 -4.72 -28.32 0.13
CA MET A 1 -4.62 -27.59 -1.15
C MET A 1 -4.73 -26.12 -0.82
N GLU A 2 -3.62 -25.46 -0.55
CA GLU A 2 -3.63 -24.05 -0.17
C GLU A 2 -3.88 -23.23 -1.44
N THR A 3 -5.06 -22.61 -1.51
CA THR A 3 -5.40 -21.62 -2.52
C THR A 3 -4.49 -20.42 -2.32
N GLN A 4 -3.30 -20.47 -2.92
CA GLN A 4 -2.36 -19.37 -2.85
C GLN A 4 -3.03 -18.12 -3.44
N PRO A 5 -3.08 -16.99 -2.72
CA PRO A 5 -3.79 -15.80 -3.17
C PRO A 5 -3.16 -15.32 -4.48
N GLY A 6 -3.92 -15.45 -5.57
CA GLY A 6 -3.52 -14.96 -6.88
C GLY A 6 -3.61 -13.44 -6.96
N ILE A 7 -2.81 -12.84 -7.85
CA ILE A 7 -2.88 -11.41 -8.16
C ILE A 7 -3.75 -11.21 -9.41
N PRO A 8 -4.79 -10.36 -9.36
CA PRO A 8 -5.58 -10.05 -10.53
C PRO A 8 -4.77 -9.18 -11.49
N CYS A 9 -4.88 -9.47 -12.79
CA CYS A 9 -4.27 -8.64 -13.82
C CYS A 9 -4.93 -7.25 -13.83
N PRO A 10 -4.16 -6.15 -13.80
CA PRO A 10 -4.74 -4.80 -13.84
C PRO A 10 -5.36 -4.45 -15.20
N SER A 11 -4.99 -5.16 -16.28
CA SER A 11 -5.51 -4.90 -17.63
C SER A 11 -6.76 -5.72 -17.96
N CYS A 12 -6.85 -6.98 -17.56
CA CYS A 12 -7.98 -7.86 -17.91
C CYS A 12 -8.70 -8.51 -16.71
N GLY A 13 -8.22 -8.32 -15.49
CA GLY A 13 -8.81 -8.91 -14.28
C GLY A 13 -8.50 -10.38 -14.04
N HIS A 14 -7.86 -11.10 -14.97
CA HIS A 14 -7.54 -12.52 -14.80
C HIS A 14 -6.68 -12.79 -13.56
N GLY A 15 -7.02 -13.82 -12.79
CA GLY A 15 -6.24 -14.23 -11.62
C GLY A 15 -4.95 -14.95 -12.01
N ASN A 16 -3.80 -14.38 -11.66
CA ASN A 16 -2.49 -14.95 -11.96
C ASN A 16 -1.77 -15.38 -10.68
N ARG A 17 -0.82 -16.31 -10.79
CA ARG A 17 0.07 -16.65 -9.67
C ARG A 17 0.94 -15.43 -9.29
N PRO A 18 1.22 -15.21 -8.00
CA PRO A 18 1.96 -14.03 -7.53
C PRO A 18 3.39 -13.96 -8.07
N ASP A 19 3.98 -15.08 -8.44
CA ASP A 19 5.31 -15.19 -9.05
C ASP A 19 5.35 -14.90 -10.57
N ARG A 20 4.19 -14.67 -11.22
CA ARG A 20 4.16 -14.37 -12.67
C ARG A 20 4.43 -12.90 -12.94
N ARG A 21 5.41 -12.63 -13.82
CA ARG A 21 5.73 -11.27 -14.32
C ARG A 21 4.72 -10.72 -15.32
N PHE A 22 4.11 -11.59 -16.11
CA PHE A 22 3.17 -11.24 -17.19
C PHE A 22 1.90 -12.08 -17.05
N CYS A 23 0.76 -11.51 -17.46
CA CYS A 23 -0.52 -12.18 -17.46
C CYS A 23 -0.54 -13.28 -18.53
N THR A 24 -1.04 -14.46 -18.15
CA THR A 24 -1.18 -15.60 -19.07
C THR A 24 -2.23 -15.41 -20.15
N GLU A 25 -3.23 -14.56 -19.90
CA GLU A 25 -4.33 -14.33 -20.84
C GLU A 25 -4.03 -13.20 -21.81
N CYS A 26 -3.58 -12.04 -21.32
CA CYS A 26 -3.45 -10.83 -22.14
C CYS A 26 -2.01 -10.35 -22.34
N GLY A 27 -1.02 -10.98 -21.69
CA GLY A 27 0.39 -10.58 -21.78
C GLY A 27 0.77 -9.30 -21.03
N ALA A 28 -0.17 -8.62 -20.36
CA ALA A 28 0.13 -7.41 -19.59
C ALA A 28 1.06 -7.70 -18.40
N ARG A 29 1.93 -6.75 -18.05
CA ARG A 29 2.82 -6.88 -16.88
C ARG A 29 2.00 -6.84 -15.59
N LEU A 30 2.27 -7.78 -14.69
CA LEU A 30 1.60 -7.90 -13.39
C LEU A 30 2.33 -7.14 -12.28
N GLY A 31 3.62 -6.85 -12.50
CA GLY A 31 4.45 -6.02 -11.63
C GLY A 31 4.06 -4.54 -11.70
N ARG A 32 4.22 -3.83 -10.58
CA ARG A 32 3.92 -2.39 -10.46
C ARG A 32 5.20 -1.59 -10.68
N ALA A 33 5.11 -0.39 -11.22
CA ALA A 33 6.22 0.55 -11.10
C ALA A 33 6.26 1.12 -9.68
N CYS A 34 7.46 1.35 -9.16
CA CYS A 34 7.65 2.05 -7.90
C CYS A 34 7.10 3.47 -8.02
N ALA A 35 6.20 3.87 -7.12
CA ALA A 35 5.64 5.22 -7.13
C ALA A 35 6.67 6.31 -6.78
N ALA A 36 7.76 5.94 -6.08
CA ALA A 36 8.80 6.88 -5.67
C ALA A 36 9.86 7.14 -6.74
N CYS A 37 10.24 6.12 -7.53
CA CYS A 37 11.35 6.22 -8.48
C CYS A 37 11.04 5.71 -9.89
N GLY A 38 9.85 5.16 -10.14
CA GLY A 38 9.44 4.63 -11.44
C GLY A 38 10.05 3.28 -11.83
N THR A 39 10.99 2.73 -11.04
CA THR A 39 11.61 1.43 -11.33
C THR A 39 10.56 0.32 -11.35
N PRO A 40 10.54 -0.55 -12.38
CA PRO A 40 9.63 -1.69 -12.40
C PRO A 40 9.97 -2.65 -11.27
N ALA A 41 8.96 -3.05 -10.51
CA ALA A 41 9.08 -4.07 -9.49
C ALA A 41 8.46 -5.39 -9.94
N ASP A 42 9.06 -6.48 -9.49
CA ASP A 42 8.52 -7.82 -9.57
C ASP A 42 7.27 -7.98 -8.71
N PRO A 43 6.32 -8.81 -9.18
CA PRO A 43 5.14 -9.11 -8.41
C PRO A 43 5.52 -9.93 -7.16
N GLY A 44 5.02 -9.48 -6.01
CA GLY A 44 5.34 -10.07 -4.70
C GLY A 44 6.34 -9.27 -3.87
N GLU A 45 7.12 -8.37 -4.49
CA GLU A 45 8.03 -7.50 -3.74
C GLU A 45 7.28 -6.50 -2.86
N LYS A 46 7.71 -6.40 -1.60
CA LYS A 46 7.16 -5.44 -0.63
C LYS A 46 7.86 -4.09 -0.70
N PHE A 47 9.12 -4.07 -1.14
CA PHE A 47 9.99 -2.89 -1.23
C PHE A 47 10.70 -2.86 -2.58
N CYS A 48 10.97 -1.66 -3.07
CA CYS A 48 11.67 -1.44 -4.33
C CYS A 48 13.15 -1.82 -4.18
N GLY A 49 13.63 -2.76 -4.98
CA GLY A 49 15.05 -3.14 -5.00
C GLY A 49 16.02 -2.03 -5.45
N ASN A 50 15.51 -0.93 -6.02
CA ASN A 50 16.34 0.22 -6.44
C ASN A 50 16.40 1.33 -5.37
N CYS A 51 15.26 1.74 -4.81
CA CYS A 51 15.20 2.89 -3.89
C CYS A 51 14.73 2.55 -2.47
N GLY A 52 14.37 1.30 -2.19
CA GLY A 52 13.89 0.85 -0.88
C GLY A 52 12.45 1.28 -0.53
N ALA A 53 11.75 2.02 -1.40
CA ALA A 53 10.39 2.48 -1.11
C ALA A 53 9.38 1.31 -1.10
N PRO A 54 8.34 1.35 -0.25
CA PRO A 54 7.33 0.31 -0.21
C PRO A 54 6.51 0.26 -1.51
N LEU A 55 6.36 -0.94 -2.09
CA LEU A 55 5.63 -1.19 -3.35
C LEU A 55 4.21 -1.72 -3.13
N GLY A 56 3.93 -2.13 -1.91
CA GLY A 56 2.60 -2.56 -1.50
C GLY A 56 1.74 -1.36 -1.16
N VAL A 57 0.50 -1.38 -1.63
CA VAL A 57 -0.60 -0.64 -1.00
C VAL A 57 -0.72 -1.21 0.41
N THR A 58 -0.01 -0.63 1.38
CA THR A 58 -0.69 -0.35 2.64
C THR A 58 -1.99 0.31 2.21
N ALA A 59 -3.13 -0.28 2.56
CA ALA A 59 -4.40 0.44 2.50
C ALA A 59 -4.11 1.89 2.91
N PRO A 60 -4.65 2.90 2.18
CA PRO A 60 -4.34 4.29 2.51
C PRO A 60 -4.40 4.38 4.03
N PRO A 61 -3.37 4.90 4.73
CA PRO A 61 -3.59 5.22 6.12
C PRO A 61 -4.84 6.07 6.08
N ALA A 62 -5.93 5.54 6.64
CA ALA A 62 -7.22 6.20 6.63
C ALA A 62 -6.91 7.65 6.99
N ALA A 63 -7.24 8.55 6.06
CA ALA A 63 -6.81 9.92 6.09
C ALA A 63 -6.83 10.43 7.53
N GLU A 64 -5.64 10.72 8.03
CA GLU A 64 -5.35 11.92 8.78
C GLU A 64 -6.59 12.57 9.41
N LYS A 65 -6.89 12.16 10.63
CA LYS A 65 -7.30 13.16 11.62
C LYS A 65 -6.15 13.20 12.60
N ALA A 66 -5.36 14.27 12.51
CA ALA A 66 -4.51 14.74 13.60
C ALA A 66 -5.23 14.56 14.96
N PRO A 67 -4.52 14.33 16.07
CA PRO A 67 -5.14 14.36 17.40
C PRO A 67 -5.56 15.80 17.74
N ALA A 68 -6.63 16.27 17.09
CA ALA A 68 -7.33 17.49 17.44
C ALA A 68 -8.25 17.21 18.63
N THR A 69 -7.69 16.78 19.78
CA THR A 69 -8.29 16.81 21.14
C THR A 69 -7.40 16.08 22.17
N TYR A 70 -6.17 16.53 22.46
CA TYR A 70 -5.48 16.14 23.70
C TYR A 70 -5.24 17.35 24.63
N THR A 71 -6.09 18.36 24.59
CA THR A 71 -6.28 19.24 25.76
C THR A 71 -7.34 18.58 26.64
N PRO A 72 -6.97 17.79 27.66
CA PRO A 72 -7.96 17.29 28.62
C PRO A 72 -8.66 18.49 29.26
N GLN A 73 -9.98 18.42 29.43
CA GLN A 73 -10.78 19.53 29.99
C GLN A 73 -10.17 20.08 31.28
N ARG A 74 -9.53 19.21 32.08
CA ARG A 74 -8.80 19.54 33.32
C ARG A 74 -7.67 20.57 33.19
N LEU A 75 -7.10 20.76 32.00
CA LEU A 75 -6.08 21.79 31.76
C LEU A 75 -6.71 23.18 31.56
N ALA A 76 -7.88 23.26 30.92
CA ALA A 76 -8.61 24.52 30.75
C ALA A 76 -9.16 25.06 32.07
N GLU A 77 -9.61 24.17 32.97
CA GLU A 77 -10.14 24.55 34.30
C GLU A 77 -9.07 25.20 35.19
N LYS A 78 -7.80 24.80 35.04
CA LYS A 78 -6.70 25.37 35.82
C LYS A 78 -6.30 26.79 35.39
N ILE A 79 -6.60 27.20 34.16
CA ILE A 79 -6.20 28.52 33.63
C ILE A 79 -7.18 29.62 34.05
N LEU A 80 -8.45 29.28 34.29
CA LEU A 80 -9.50 30.24 34.67
C LEU A 80 -9.62 30.51 36.19
N THR A 81 -8.92 29.72 37.02
CA THR A 81 -8.95 29.84 38.48
C THR A 81 -7.65 30.39 39.08
N SER A 82 -6.72 30.87 38.24
CA SER A 82 -5.53 31.64 38.64
C SER A 82 -5.75 33.14 38.47
#